data_AF-A0A6P1HQ81-F1
#
_entry.id   AF-A0A6P1HQ81-F1
#
_cell.length_a   1.000
_cell.length_b   1.000
_cell.length_c   1.000
_cell.angle_alpha   90.00
_cell.angle_beta   90.00
_cell.angle_gamma   90.00
#
_symmetry.space_group_name_H-M   'P 1'
#
loop_
_entity.id
_entity.type
_entity.pdbx_description
1 polymer ?
#
loop_
_entity_poly.entity_id
_entity_poly.type
_entity_poly.pdbx_seq_one_letter_code
_entity_poly.pdbx_strand_id
1 'polypeptide(L)' 'MIMLTKLMELIVLATVGVMFIGYSLFLYPIEKIQEKTSKEVKQNKVKYAPRTKTQTAA' A
#
# COMPACT_ATOMS: atom_id res chain seq x y z
N MET A 1 10.04 -36.82 -8.29
CA MET A 1 9.47 -36.06 -7.15
C MET A 1 9.75 -34.55 -7.24
N ILE A 2 10.98 -34.13 -7.58
CA ILE A 2 11.38 -32.70 -7.71
C ILE A 2 10.50 -31.86 -8.67
N MET A 3 10.05 -32.42 -9.79
CA MET A 3 9.25 -31.67 -10.76
C MET A 3 7.86 -31.30 -10.23
N LEU A 4 7.25 -32.16 -9.42
CA LEU A 4 5.93 -31.93 -8.84
C LEU A 4 5.98 -30.81 -7.81
N THR A 5 7.04 -30.78 -6.98
CA THR A 5 7.28 -29.70 -6.02
C THR A 5 7.47 -28.36 -6.73
N LYS A 6 8.25 -28.32 -7.82
CA LYS A 6 8.46 -27.10 -8.62
C LYS A 6 7.16 -26.60 -9.28
N LEU A 7 6.31 -27.50 -9.73
CA LEU A 7 5.00 -27.15 -10.26
C LEU A 7 4.09 -26.53 -9.18
N MET A 8 4.09 -27.10 -7.98
CA MET A 8 3.31 -26.56 -6.86
C MET A 8 3.82 -25.19 -6.40
N GLU A 9 5.14 -24.98 -6.37
CA GLU A 9 5.75 -23.66 -6.12
C GLU A 9 5.27 -22.62 -7.15
N LEU A 10 5.23 -22.98 -8.43
CA LEU A 10 4.76 -22.10 -9.50
C LEU A 10 3.27 -21.75 -9.34
N ILE A 11 2.43 -22.73 -8.99
CA ILE A 11 1.00 -22.52 -8.76
C ILE A 11 0.80 -21.56 -7.60
N VAL A 12 1.47 -21.79 -6.46
CA VAL A 12 1.38 -20.91 -5.30
C VAL A 12 1.83 -19.50 -5.65
N LEU A 13 2.96 -19.37 -6.37
CA LEU A 13 3.46 -18.07 -6.81
C LEU A 13 2.48 -17.34 -7.72
N ALA A 14 1.87 -18.06 -8.67
CA ALA A 14 0.88 -17.50 -9.59
C ALA A 14 -0.39 -17.06 -8.84
N THR A 15 -0.90 -17.88 -7.92
CA THR A 15 -2.08 -17.55 -7.11
C THR A 15 -1.85 -16.31 -6.25
N VAL A 16 -0.72 -16.25 -5.53
CA VAL A 16 -0.37 -15.09 -4.70
C VAL A 16 -0.17 -13.85 -5.57
N GLY A 17 0.46 -13.99 -6.74
CA GLY A 17 0.64 -12.89 -7.69
C GLY A 17 -0.69 -12.30 -8.17
N VAL A 18 -1.64 -13.14 -8.58
CA VAL A 18 -2.98 -12.69 -9.01
C VAL A 18 -3.73 -12.00 -7.88
N MET A 19 -3.70 -12.57 -6.66
CA MET A 19 -4.34 -11.94 -5.49
C MET A 19 -3.72 -10.58 -5.17
N PHE A 20 -2.40 -10.46 -5.27
CA PHE A 20 -1.69 -9.20 -5.04
C PHE A 20 -2.06 -8.13 -6.08
N ILE A 21 -2.11 -8.49 -7.36
CA ILE A 21 -2.51 -7.57 -8.43
C ILE A 21 -3.97 -7.13 -8.23
N GLY A 22 -4.87 -8.07 -7.92
CA GLY A 22 -6.26 -7.78 -7.64
C GLY A 22 -6.42 -6.81 -6.45
N TYR A 23 -5.74 -7.08 -5.33
CA TYR A 23 -5.76 -6.18 -4.19
C TYR A 23 -5.22 -4.79 -4.55
N SER A 24 -4.11 -4.72 -5.28
CA SER A 24 -3.45 -3.45 -5.65
C SER A 24 -4.28 -2.59 -6.59
N LEU A 25 -5.03 -3.20 -7.51
CA LEU A 25 -5.84 -2.46 -8.49
C LEU A 25 -7.21 -2.06 -7.96
N PHE A 26 -7.83 -2.89 -7.11
CA PHE A 26 -9.21 -2.68 -6.68
C PHE A 26 -9.34 -2.21 -5.23
N LEU A 27 -8.67 -2.87 -4.28
CA LEU A 27 -8.82 -2.56 -2.85
C LEU A 27 -7.95 -1.38 -2.42
N TYR A 28 -6.66 -1.41 -2.74
CA TYR A 28 -5.70 -0.39 -2.33
C TYR A 28 -6.11 1.05 -2.71
N PRO A 29 -6.56 1.38 -3.94
CA PRO A 29 -6.99 2.73 -4.25
C PRO A 29 -8.21 3.16 -3.44
N ILE A 30 -9.16 2.26 -3.18
CA ILE A 30 -10.35 2.56 -2.37
C ILE A 30 -9.95 2.82 -0.91
N GLU A 31 -9.13 1.95 -0.32
CA GLU A 31 -8.58 2.14 1.02
C GLU A 31 -7.80 3.45 1.13
N LYS A 32 -7.02 3.80 0.10
CA LYS A 32 -6.26 5.06 0.08
C LYS A 32 -7.15 6.29 -0.02
N ILE A 33 -8.24 6.22 -0.76
CA ILE A 33 -9.23 7.31 -0.84
C ILE A 33 -9.93 7.48 0.51
N GLN A 34 -10.31 6.38 1.17
CA GLN A 34 -10.90 6.41 2.51
C GLN A 34 -9.92 6.96 3.56
N GLU A 35 -8.64 6.56 3.53
CA GLU A 35 -7.59 7.09 4.40
C GLU A 35 -7.44 8.62 4.23
N LYS A 36 -7.47 9.12 2.99
CA LYS A 36 -7.40 10.57 2.69
C LYS A 36 -8.67 11.33 3.08
N THR A 37 -9.82 10.67 3.10
CA THR A 37 -11.13 11.27 3.40
C THR A 37 -11.42 11.28 4.91
N SER A 38 -10.79 10.41 5.68
CA SER A 38 -10.94 10.38 7.14
C SER A 38 -10.38 11.65 7.80
N LYS A 39 -11.25 12.40 8.48
CA LYS A 39 -10.93 13.67 9.16
C LYS A 39 -9.86 13.49 10.25
N GLU A 40 -9.79 12.33 10.88
CA GLU A 40 -8.82 12.00 11.93
C GLU A 40 -7.39 11.87 11.39
N VAL A 41 -7.23 11.27 10.21
CA VAL A 41 -5.92 11.15 9.54
C VAL A 41 -5.42 12.52 9.08
N LYS A 42 -6.34 13.38 8.61
CA LYS A 42 -6.00 14.76 8.24
C LYS A 42 -5.51 15.57 9.45
N GLN A 43 -6.13 15.41 10.62
CA GLN A 43 -5.69 16.06 11.85
C GLN A 43 -4.35 15.52 12.37
N ASN A 44 -4.13 14.19 12.34
CA ASN A 44 -2.87 13.61 12.76
C ASN A 44 -1.71 13.93 11.81
N LYS A 45 -1.94 13.93 10.48
CA LYS A 45 -0.91 14.35 9.52
C LYS A 45 -0.58 15.84 9.65
N VAL A 46 -1.52 16.70 10.05
CA VAL A 46 -1.24 18.11 10.35
C VAL A 46 -0.46 18.28 11.67
N LYS A 47 -0.74 17.46 12.68
CA LYS A 47 -0.05 17.51 13.98
C LYS A 47 1.40 17.02 13.93
N TYR A 48 1.68 16.03 13.08
CA TYR A 48 3.02 15.42 12.92
C TYR A 48 3.68 15.75 11.56
N ALA A 49 3.10 16.65 10.76
CA ALA A 49 3.79 17.16 9.58
C ALA A 49 5.12 17.77 10.05
N PRO A 50 6.26 17.43 9.42
CA PRO A 50 7.49 18.13 9.68
C PRO A 50 7.20 19.61 9.40
N ARG A 51 7.38 20.45 10.44
CA ARG A 51 7.39 21.90 10.25
C ARG A 51 8.63 22.21 9.43
N THR A 52 8.55 22.06 8.10
CA THR A 52 9.51 22.66 7.18
C THR A 52 9.37 24.16 7.35
N LYS A 53 10.13 24.66 8.32
CA LYS A 53 10.53 26.05 8.41
C LYS A 53 11.32 26.33 7.13
N THR A 54 10.63 26.69 6.06
CA THR A 54 11.08 27.82 5.25
C THR A 54 10.81 29.06 6.10
N GLN A 55 11.68 29.29 7.07
CA GLN A 55 11.89 30.57 7.71
C GLN A 55 13.41 30.67 7.90
N THR A 56 13.97 31.79 7.46
CA THR A 56 15.41 32.12 7.29
C THR A 56 15.91 31.76 5.87
N ALA A 57 16.17 32.68 4.92
CA ALA A 57 16.63 34.06 5.04
C ALA A 57 16.27 34.93 3.81
N ALA A 58 16.35 36.25 4.04
CA ALA A 58 16.11 37.43 3.17
C ALA A 58 14.66 37.94 3.16
#